data_AF-A0A4R5W3E9-F1
#
_entry.id   AF-A0A4R5W3E9-F1
#
_cell.length_a   1.000
_cell.length_b   1.000
_cell.length_c   1.000
_cell.angle_alpha   90.00
_cell.angle_beta   90.00
_cell.angle_gamma   90.00
#
_symmetry.space_group_name_H-M   'P 1'
#
loop_
_entity.id
_entity.type
_entity.pdbx_description
1 polymer ?
#
loop_
_entity_poly.entity_id
_entity_poly.type
_entity_poly.pdbx_seq_one_letter_code
_entity_poly.pdbx_strand_id
1 'polypeptide(L)'
;MTKAESELHRVIRAKLSQRPDVCAEVTQQLWQSLAAQLVLIIGDAGFKSLLHRSLHLCGEQFPWLLPVNTSLQRDAVFLELSTRLAAQDVLQSMEASIRLLQLFLDILTVLIGDSLTTGIVRSAWGDDAFDLAATEFKK
;
A
#
# COMPACT_ATOMS: atom_id res chain seq x y z
N MET A 1 -15.01 7.66 -8.48
CA MET A 1 -14.12 7.73 -7.32
C MET A 1 -14.93 8.25 -6.15
N THR A 2 -15.12 7.42 -5.13
CA THR A 2 -15.86 7.81 -3.92
C THR A 2 -15.02 8.81 -3.12
N LYS A 3 -15.66 9.56 -2.21
CA LYS A 3 -14.92 10.48 -1.32
C LYS A 3 -13.91 9.72 -0.45
N ALA A 4 -14.23 8.48 -0.05
CA ALA A 4 -13.36 7.64 0.76
C ALA A 4 -12.12 7.17 -0.03
N GLU A 5 -12.29 6.70 -1.27
CA GLU A 5 -11.16 6.36 -2.16
C GLU A 5 -10.20 7.55 -2.31
N SER A 6 -10.74 8.75 -2.53
CA SER A 6 -9.91 9.96 -2.66
C SER A 6 -9.13 10.31 -1.39
N GLU A 7 -9.69 10.01 -0.22
CA GLU A 7 -9.04 10.25 1.08
C GLU A 7 -7.91 9.24 1.32
N LEU A 8 -8.16 7.96 1.07
CA LEU A 8 -7.15 6.90 1.21
C LEU A 8 -5.95 7.15 0.29
N HIS A 9 -6.21 7.57 -0.95
CA HIS A 9 -5.16 7.92 -1.91
C HIS A 9 -4.31 9.10 -1.41
N ARG A 10 -4.95 10.09 -0.79
CA ARG A 10 -4.24 11.23 -0.17
C ARG A 10 -3.37 10.79 0.99
N VAL A 11 -3.89 9.93 1.87
CA VAL A 11 -3.12 9.38 3.01
C VAL A 11 -1.88 8.62 2.54
N ILE A 12 -2.01 7.76 1.52
CA ILE A 12 -0.89 7.04 0.93
C ILE A 12 0.18 8.01 0.43
N ARG A 13 -0.24 9.02 -0.37
CA ARG A 13 0.68 10.01 -0.94
C ARG A 13 1.39 10.81 0.15
N ALA A 14 0.66 11.30 1.14
CA ALA A 14 1.22 12.06 2.25
C ALA A 14 2.27 11.24 3.03
N LYS A 15 1.97 9.98 3.36
CA LYS A 15 2.91 9.09 4.09
C LYS A 15 4.19 8.83 3.30
N LEU A 16 4.07 8.54 2.00
CA LEU A 16 5.23 8.18 1.18
C LEU A 16 6.04 9.40 0.72
N SER A 17 5.43 10.59 0.69
CA SER A 17 6.12 11.84 0.31
C SER A 17 6.85 12.50 1.48
N GLN A 18 6.55 12.15 2.73
CA GLN A 18 7.18 12.75 3.92
C GLN A 18 8.69 12.47 4.00
N ARG A 19 9.10 11.24 3.69
CA ARG A 19 10.50 10.81 3.67
C ARG A 19 10.77 9.97 2.43
N PRO A 20 10.98 10.59 1.27
CA PRO A 20 11.13 9.86 0.02
C PRO A 20 12.43 9.04 -0.02
N ASP A 21 13.45 9.46 0.73
CA ASP A 21 14.75 8.79 0.91
C ASP A 21 14.66 7.38 1.53
N VAL A 22 13.60 7.11 2.30
CA VAL A 22 13.35 5.80 2.94
C VAL A 22 12.04 5.17 2.47
N CYS A 23 11.58 5.54 1.27
CA CYS A 23 10.27 5.12 0.77
C CYS A 23 10.08 3.59 0.81
N ALA A 24 11.12 2.81 0.47
CA ALA A 24 11.06 1.36 0.49
C ALA A 24 10.75 0.78 1.90
N GLU A 25 11.31 1.38 2.94
CA GLU A 25 11.12 0.97 4.34
C GLU A 25 9.72 1.36 4.82
N VAL A 26 9.28 2.59 4.50
CA VAL A 26 7.92 3.07 4.81
C VAL A 26 6.89 2.18 4.12
N THR A 27 7.08 1.85 2.84
CA THR A 27 6.19 0.94 2.10
C THR A 27 6.11 -0.43 2.75
N GLN A 28 7.24 -1.01 3.16
CA GLN A 28 7.26 -2.28 3.87
C GLN A 28 6.45 -2.22 5.18
N GLN A 29 6.63 -1.16 5.98
CA GLN A 29 5.89 -0.99 7.23
C GLN A 29 4.38 -0.86 6.99
N LEU A 30 3.96 -0.08 5.98
CA LEU A 30 2.54 0.08 5.64
C LEU A 30 1.91 -1.27 5.24
N TRP A 31 2.64 -2.10 4.48
CA TRP A 31 2.21 -3.45 4.13
C TRP A 31 2.10 -4.38 5.33
N GLN A 32 3.09 -4.37 6.22
CA GLN A 32 3.07 -5.18 7.44
C GLN A 32 1.88 -4.84 8.33
N SER A 33 1.62 -3.54 8.55
CA SER A 33 0.47 -3.08 9.34
C SER A 33 -0.86 -3.44 8.69
N LEU A 34 -1.01 -3.26 7.36
CA LEU A 34 -2.22 -3.67 6.64
C LEU A 34 -2.45 -5.18 6.74
N ALA A 35 -1.39 -5.97 6.55
CA ALA A 35 -1.47 -7.41 6.58
C ALA A 35 -1.86 -7.93 7.98
N ALA A 36 -1.38 -7.28 9.04
CA ALA A 36 -1.76 -7.62 10.41
C ALA A 36 -3.28 -7.49 10.63
N GLN A 37 -3.92 -6.46 10.07
CA GLN A 37 -5.37 -6.27 10.17
C GLN A 37 -6.14 -7.19 9.22
N LEU A 38 -5.73 -7.24 7.94
CA LEU A 38 -6.50 -7.93 6.90
C LEU A 38 -6.47 -9.45 7.03
N VAL A 39 -5.37 -10.04 7.48
CA VAL A 39 -5.29 -11.49 7.63
C VAL A 39 -6.27 -12.02 8.68
N LEU A 40 -6.65 -11.20 9.67
CA LEU A 40 -7.69 -11.58 10.64
C LEU A 40 -9.09 -11.65 10.02
N ILE A 41 -9.32 -10.99 8.87
CA ILE A 41 -10.62 -10.88 8.21
C ILE A 41 -10.72 -11.84 7.03
N ILE A 42 -9.71 -11.85 6.16
CA ILE A 42 -9.73 -12.59 4.88
C ILE A 42 -8.72 -13.75 4.82
N GLY A 43 -7.95 -13.96 5.90
CA GLY A 43 -6.89 -14.97 5.95
C GLY A 43 -5.63 -14.61 5.15
N ASP A 44 -4.54 -15.36 5.37
CA ASP A 44 -3.25 -15.15 4.70
C ASP A 44 -3.34 -15.37 3.19
N ALA A 45 -4.06 -16.41 2.77
CA ALA A 45 -4.27 -16.72 1.36
C ALA A 45 -5.05 -15.60 0.65
N GLY A 46 -6.13 -15.09 1.25
CA GLY A 46 -6.92 -13.99 0.67
C GLY A 46 -6.08 -12.72 0.52
N PHE A 47 -5.30 -12.38 1.54
CA PHE A 47 -4.37 -11.25 1.47
C PHE A 47 -3.34 -11.42 0.34
N LYS A 48 -2.70 -12.58 0.25
CA LYS A 48 -1.70 -12.88 -0.79
C LYS A 48 -2.29 -12.86 -2.20
N SER A 49 -3.51 -13.38 -2.39
CA SER A 49 -4.21 -13.32 -3.67
C SER A 49 -4.48 -11.88 -4.09
N LEU A 50 -4.91 -11.03 -3.15
CA LEU A 50 -5.15 -9.61 -3.41
C LEU A 50 -3.84 -8.88 -3.75
N LEU A 51 -2.78 -9.10 -2.96
CA LEU A 51 -1.45 -8.52 -3.20
C LEU A 51 -0.90 -8.94 -4.56
N HIS A 52 -1.02 -10.22 -4.92
CA HIS A 52 -0.61 -10.73 -6.23
C HIS A 52 -1.35 -10.03 -7.38
N ARG A 53 -2.67 -9.87 -7.24
CA ARG A 53 -3.49 -9.15 -8.24
C ARG A 53 -3.05 -7.70 -8.39
N SER A 54 -2.79 -7.01 -7.28
CA SER A 54 -2.32 -5.61 -7.29
C SER A 54 -0.92 -5.48 -7.89
N LEU A 55 0.00 -6.41 -7.58
CA LEU A 55 1.35 -6.45 -8.17
C LEU A 55 1.28 -6.66 -9.69
N HIS A 56 0.41 -7.55 -10.15
CA HIS A 56 0.21 -7.77 -11.59
C HIS A 56 -0.24 -6.50 -12.31
N LEU A 57 -1.21 -5.76 -11.75
CA LEU A 57 -1.67 -4.48 -12.31
C LEU A 57 -0.60 -3.39 -12.24
N CYS A 58 0.13 -3.31 -11.12
CA CYS A 58 1.19 -2.32 -10.96
C CYS A 58 2.35 -2.58 -11.94
N GLY A 59 2.64 -3.85 -12.20
CA GLY A 59 3.68 -4.29 -13.14
C GLY A 59 3.45 -3.87 -14.58
N GLU A 60 2.23 -3.50 -14.98
CA GLU A 60 1.98 -2.92 -16.31
C GLU A 60 2.69 -1.56 -16.48
N GLN A 61 2.78 -0.78 -15.40
CA GLN A 61 3.46 0.52 -15.39
C GLN A 61 4.91 0.41 -14.87
N PHE A 62 5.17 -0.53 -13.96
CA PHE A 62 6.46 -0.72 -13.31
C PHE A 62 6.96 -2.17 -13.46
N PRO A 63 7.42 -2.60 -14.66
CA PRO A 63 7.75 -4.00 -14.93
C PRO A 63 8.84 -4.58 -14.01
N TRP A 64 9.74 -3.74 -13.49
CA TRP A 64 10.81 -4.13 -12.57
C TRP A 64 10.32 -4.60 -11.19
N LEU A 65 9.06 -4.33 -10.84
CA LEU A 65 8.40 -4.93 -9.68
C LEU A 65 8.11 -6.42 -9.89
N LEU A 66 8.16 -6.93 -11.11
CA LEU A 66 7.87 -8.33 -11.41
C LEU A 66 9.15 -9.10 -11.77
N PRO A 67 9.18 -10.41 -11.49
CA PRO A 67 8.21 -11.16 -10.68
C PRO A 67 8.51 -10.99 -9.18
N VAL A 68 7.53 -10.60 -8.36
CA VAL A 68 7.60 -10.76 -6.89
C VAL A 68 6.88 -12.05 -6.51
N ASN A 69 7.54 -12.92 -5.75
CA ASN A 69 6.99 -14.23 -5.44
C ASN A 69 6.06 -14.18 -4.22
N THR A 70 4.75 -14.00 -4.44
CA THR A 70 3.75 -13.95 -3.37
C THR A 70 3.47 -15.30 -2.70
N SER A 71 4.04 -16.41 -3.19
CA SER A 71 3.94 -17.72 -2.52
C SER A 71 4.84 -17.84 -1.29
N LEU A 72 5.81 -16.93 -1.12
CA LEU A 72 6.68 -16.88 0.05
C LEU A 72 5.90 -16.54 1.33
N GLN A 73 6.58 -16.67 2.48
CA GLN A 73 6.09 -16.12 3.75
C GLN A 73 5.94 -14.60 3.63
N ARG A 74 4.89 -14.01 4.25
CA ARG A 74 4.57 -12.58 4.06
C ARG A 74 5.77 -11.66 4.30
N ASP A 75 6.53 -11.88 5.37
CA ASP A 75 7.70 -11.05 5.67
C ASP A 75 8.78 -11.14 4.59
N ALA A 76 8.94 -12.32 3.97
CA ALA A 76 9.85 -12.49 2.84
C ALA A 76 9.32 -11.79 1.58
N VAL A 77 8.00 -11.79 1.34
CA VAL A 77 7.38 -11.02 0.24
C VAL A 77 7.62 -9.53 0.41
N PHE A 78 7.41 -9.01 1.63
CA PHE A 78 7.59 -7.59 1.91
C PHE A 78 9.06 -7.16 1.86
N LEU A 79 9.98 -8.02 2.31
CA LEU A 79 11.41 -7.79 2.18
C LEU A 79 11.85 -7.79 0.71
N GLU A 80 11.34 -8.72 -0.11
CA GLU A 80 11.61 -8.74 -1.55
C GLU A 80 11.11 -7.45 -2.22
N LEU A 81 9.88 -7.04 -1.91
CA LEU A 81 9.30 -5.80 -2.41
C LEU A 81 10.14 -4.59 -2.02
N SER A 82 10.51 -4.47 -0.74
CA SER A 82 11.36 -3.37 -0.24
C SER A 82 12.71 -3.34 -0.94
N THR A 83 13.35 -4.49 -1.13
CA THR A 83 14.63 -4.61 -1.83
C THR A 83 14.54 -4.10 -3.27
N ARG A 84 13.46 -4.45 -3.99
CA ARG A 84 13.25 -3.98 -5.37
C ARG A 84 13.01 -2.49 -5.45
N LEU A 85 12.23 -1.94 -4.51
CA LEU A 85 11.99 -0.50 -4.39
C LEU A 85 13.29 0.26 -4.12
N ALA A 86 14.09 -0.22 -3.16
CA ALA A 86 15.37 0.39 -2.78
C ALA A 86 16.43 0.36 -3.90
N ALA A 87 16.27 -0.52 -4.89
CA ALA A 87 17.16 -0.59 -6.05
C ALA A 87 16.83 0.45 -7.14
N GLN A 88 15.68 1.15 -7.06
CA GLN A 88 15.29 2.19 -8.00
C GLN A 88 15.66 3.59 -7.51
N ASP A 89 15.57 4.58 -8.38
CA ASP A 89 15.62 5.96 -7.94
C ASP A 89 14.42 6.31 -7.06
N VAL A 90 14.60 7.37 -6.26
CA VAL A 90 13.64 7.82 -5.25
C VAL A 90 12.25 8.06 -5.83
N LEU A 91 12.15 8.65 -7.03
CA LEU A 91 10.88 9.00 -7.63
C LEU A 91 10.17 7.74 -8.15
N GLN A 92 10.88 6.84 -8.84
CA GLN A 92 10.33 5.56 -9.29
C GLN A 92 9.88 4.68 -8.12
N SER A 93 10.68 4.57 -7.06
CA SER A 93 10.32 3.83 -5.84
C SER A 93 9.03 4.38 -5.21
N MET A 94 8.93 5.70 -5.10
CA MET A 94 7.76 6.36 -4.50
C MET A 94 6.51 6.20 -5.37
N GLU A 95 6.59 6.45 -6.67
CA GLU A 95 5.45 6.32 -7.57
C GLU A 95 4.93 4.88 -7.62
N ALA A 96 5.81 3.90 -7.71
CA ALA A 96 5.45 2.49 -7.70
C ALA A 96 4.81 2.06 -6.37
N SER A 97 5.35 2.54 -5.24
CA SER A 97 4.79 2.29 -3.90
C SER A 97 3.40 2.87 -3.74
N ILE A 98 3.21 4.13 -4.13
CA ILE A 98 1.91 4.81 -4.11
C ILE A 98 0.92 4.05 -4.97
N ARG A 99 1.30 3.73 -6.21
CA ARG A 99 0.42 3.07 -7.18
C ARG A 99 0.00 1.69 -6.70
N LEU A 100 0.92 0.90 -6.15
CA LEU A 100 0.63 -0.44 -5.67
C LEU A 100 -0.36 -0.42 -4.49
N LEU A 101 -0.15 0.46 -3.51
CA LEU A 101 -1.06 0.61 -2.36
C LEU A 101 -2.45 1.12 -2.80
N GLN A 102 -2.51 2.07 -3.74
CA GLN A 102 -3.77 2.54 -4.30
C GLN A 102 -4.55 1.41 -4.96
N LEU A 103 -3.92 0.67 -5.88
CA LEU A 103 -4.55 -0.47 -6.56
C LEU A 103 -5.09 -1.51 -5.57
N PHE A 104 -4.32 -1.80 -4.52
CA PHE A 104 -4.74 -2.74 -3.49
C PHE A 104 -5.95 -2.26 -2.71
N LEU A 105 -5.95 -1.00 -2.25
CA LEU A 105 -7.08 -0.44 -1.51
C LEU A 105 -8.32 -0.21 -2.39
N ASP A 106 -8.14 0.10 -3.67
CA ASP A 106 -9.24 0.24 -4.63
C ASP A 106 -9.93 -1.12 -4.84
N ILE A 107 -9.15 -2.18 -5.09
CA ILE A 107 -9.71 -3.54 -5.21
C ILE A 107 -10.38 -3.95 -3.89
N LEU A 108 -9.75 -3.68 -2.75
CA LEU A 108 -10.32 -3.98 -1.44
C LEU A 108 -11.67 -3.27 -1.25
N THR A 109 -11.74 -1.98 -1.58
CA THR A 109 -12.96 -1.15 -1.51
C THR A 109 -14.09 -1.71 -2.36
N VAL A 110 -13.79 -2.16 -3.58
CA VAL A 110 -14.79 -2.83 -4.43
C VAL A 110 -15.31 -4.12 -3.79
N LEU A 111 -14.45 -4.87 -3.09
CA LEU A 111 -14.80 -6.17 -2.51
C LEU A 111 -15.58 -6.07 -1.19
N ILE A 112 -15.22 -5.12 -0.31
CA ILE A 112 -15.75 -5.08 1.07
C ILE A 112 -16.41 -3.74 1.44
N GLY A 113 -16.40 -2.77 0.53
CA GLY A 113 -17.01 -1.46 0.70
C GLY A 113 -16.13 -0.41 1.39
N ASP A 114 -16.39 0.87 1.07
CA ASP A 114 -15.62 2.03 1.52
C ASP A 114 -15.44 2.10 3.05
N SER A 115 -16.54 1.87 3.79
CA SER A 115 -16.56 2.02 5.25
C SER A 115 -15.59 1.05 5.93
N LEU A 116 -15.62 -0.21 5.50
CA LEU A 116 -14.77 -1.24 6.10
C LEU A 116 -13.30 -1.06 5.67
N THR A 117 -13.03 -0.75 4.40
CA THR A 117 -11.67 -0.42 3.95
C THR A 117 -11.10 0.73 4.77
N THR A 118 -11.85 1.83 4.93
CA THR A 118 -11.39 3.01 5.67
C THR A 118 -11.11 2.67 7.14
N GLY A 119 -11.99 1.90 7.79
CA GLY A 119 -11.79 1.45 9.17
C GLY A 119 -10.53 0.60 9.35
N ILE A 120 -10.27 -0.33 8.42
CA ILE A 120 -9.06 -1.17 8.42
C ILE A 120 -7.81 -0.33 8.24
N VAL A 121 -7.79 0.58 7.27
CA VAL A 121 -6.63 1.44 7.02
C VAL A 121 -6.36 2.35 8.20
N ARG A 122 -7.39 2.93 8.82
CA ARG A 122 -7.28 3.70 10.06
C ARG A 122 -6.70 2.89 11.20
N SER A 123 -7.16 1.65 11.39
CA SER A 123 -6.60 0.76 12.41
C SER A 123 -5.15 0.37 12.12
N ALA A 124 -4.77 0.20 10.86
CA ALA A 124 -3.41 -0.17 10.46
C ALA A 124 -2.41 0.99 10.55
N TRP A 125 -2.81 2.20 10.16
CA TRP A 125 -1.88 3.34 9.98
C TRP A 125 -2.03 4.44 11.03
N GLY A 126 -3.07 4.37 11.86
CA GLY A 126 -3.40 5.34 12.89
C GLY A 126 -4.13 6.58 12.36
N ASP A 127 -4.82 7.28 13.25
CA ASP A 127 -5.54 8.53 12.93
C ASP A 127 -4.59 9.64 12.50
N ASP A 128 -3.38 9.70 13.07
CA ASP A 128 -2.34 10.65 12.69
C ASP A 128 -2.02 10.61 11.19
N ALA A 129 -2.15 9.43 10.54
CA ALA A 129 -1.96 9.30 9.10
C ALA A 129 -3.01 10.05 8.28
N PHE A 130 -4.25 10.08 8.78
CA PHE A 130 -5.37 10.79 8.17
C PHE A 130 -5.27 12.30 8.45
N ASP A 131 -4.78 12.68 9.63
CA ASP A 131 -4.54 14.08 10.01
C ASP A 131 -3.40 14.71 9.19
N LEU A 132 -2.31 13.97 8.97
CA LEU A 132 -1.20 14.41 8.11
C LEU A 132 -1.69 14.79 6.70
N ALA A 133 -2.57 13.97 6.13
CA ALA A 133 -3.20 14.21 4.84
C ALA A 133 -4.15 15.42 4.87
N ALA A 134 -4.76 15.73 6.01
CA ALA A 134 -5.60 16.93 6.18
C ALA A 134 -4.76 18.22 6.27
N THR A 135 -3.54 18.17 6.82
CA THR A 135 -2.64 19.33 6.91
C THR A 135 -2.00 19.75 5.59
N GLU A 136 -1.83 18.84 4.62
CA GLU A 136 -1.34 19.19 3.26
C GLU A 136 -2.28 20.17 2.53
N PHE A 137 -3.52 20.33 2.98
CA PHE A 137 -4.49 21.29 2.42
C PHE A 137 -4.28 22.76 2.86
N LYS A 138 -3.34 23.03 3.78
CA LYS A 138 -3.12 24.38 4.34
C LYS A 138 -1.88 25.11 3.81
N LYS A 139 -1.25 24.64 2.73
CA LYS A 139 -0.12 25.33 2.10
C LYS A 139 -0.43 25.79 0.69
#